data_AF-A0A7S3H7N8-F1
#
_entry.id   AF-A0A7S3H7N8-F1
#
_cell.length_a   1.000
_cell.length_b   1.000
_cell.length_c   1.000
_cell.angle_alpha   90.00
_cell.angle_beta   90.00
_cell.angle_gamma   90.00
#
_symmetry.space_group_name_H-M   'P 1'
#
loop_
_entity.id
_entity.type
_entity.pdbx_description
1 polymer ?
#
loop_
_entity_poly.entity_id
_entity_poly.type
_entity_poly.pdbx_seq_one_letter_code
_entity_poly.pdbx_strand_id
1 'polypeptide(L)'
;MSFLVKSALLCLLGAQTVYSTALDDYVWKPDSNYGWVDMGPEYQFNNTIGPRSYQAYTLNMTSQRWLTDADFSEGSQSGSIWWHYLVVIVPDNVQFTRNATIWITGGNMGNSAPHSRQEDVIVSAALATTLGTITGILYQIPNEHTTFSSDPIQKSRTEDAVIAFTWDHFLKDPSNPEWLLRFPMVKASLRAMDTITEYVKIKRPELNTQLDYYSVSGASKRGWTTWDVGAVDPARVQAIVPVVLDAINFAAVEHHQYRSYGGWTYALQDYIDMNITERFDDPNMVHLQENVDPFWYASRLTMPKMVVNAAMDEFQQPDDTDYWWAQMPGPKRFLMLPNTEHSLATGILEAVPAIGAFLGGLLNHVDVPGFEWEISPETGDIVATLHNQGKVHSAHMWYAHSCGVNTFDKKRVNRRDFRVMHLDSPCTCGPVADGYCVNLKTFWSKKELEMKEVHGKRTYTAHVDTPTDGTYTAFLIDIKFVNKHGVPMDVDAIRKQIVVDPSKPKTIGAKIAEKFPEFGGFPHDFGGFFEFTSQVSVWPNTFPYPDCSGVECGNRVV
;
A
#
# COMPACT_ATOMS: atom_id res chain seq x y z
N MET A 1 -53.02 -7.25 -43.95
CA MET A 1 -51.56 -7.26 -44.24
C MET A 1 -50.93 -6.20 -43.35
N SER A 2 -50.39 -6.60 -42.20
CA SER A 2 -49.68 -5.73 -41.27
C SER A 2 -48.26 -6.27 -41.16
N PHE A 3 -47.28 -5.48 -41.60
CA PHE A 3 -45.86 -5.82 -41.55
C PHE A 3 -45.29 -5.38 -40.20
N LEU A 4 -44.89 -6.34 -39.37
CA LEU A 4 -44.04 -6.10 -38.21
C LEU A 4 -42.59 -5.93 -38.68
N VAL A 5 -42.03 -4.74 -38.48
CA VAL A 5 -40.58 -4.48 -38.58
C VAL A 5 -39.95 -4.82 -37.23
N LYS A 6 -39.13 -5.87 -37.18
CA LYS A 6 -38.26 -6.16 -36.04
C LYS A 6 -37.02 -5.25 -36.12
N SER A 7 -36.86 -4.36 -35.15
CA SER A 7 -35.61 -3.62 -34.93
C SER A 7 -34.62 -4.53 -34.21
N ALA A 8 -33.50 -4.84 -34.85
CA ALA A 8 -32.35 -5.49 -34.22
C ALA A 8 -31.45 -4.41 -33.62
N LEU A 9 -31.31 -4.40 -32.29
CA LEU A 9 -30.36 -3.57 -31.57
C LEU A 9 -28.97 -4.21 -31.72
N LEU A 10 -28.10 -3.60 -32.52
CA LEU A 10 -26.71 -4.02 -32.67
C LEU A 10 -25.92 -3.49 -31.45
N CYS A 11 -25.68 -4.33 -30.44
CA CYS A 11 -24.69 -4.03 -29.41
C CYS A 11 -23.30 -4.12 -30.05
N LEU A 12 -22.74 -2.97 -30.43
CA LEU A 12 -21.31 -2.83 -30.69
C LEU A 12 -20.57 -2.93 -29.36
N LEU A 13 -20.16 -4.15 -29.00
CA LEU A 13 -19.07 -4.35 -28.05
C LEU A 13 -17.80 -3.80 -28.72
N GLY A 14 -17.46 -2.54 -28.43
CA GLY A 14 -16.15 -2.02 -28.75
C GLY A 14 -15.11 -2.82 -27.97
N ALA A 15 -14.39 -3.70 -28.66
CA ALA A 15 -13.17 -4.29 -28.09
C ALA A 15 -12.21 -3.13 -27.85
N GLN A 16 -12.04 -2.73 -26.59
CA GLN A 16 -10.94 -1.85 -26.23
C GLN A 16 -9.65 -2.62 -26.52
N THR A 17 -8.92 -2.21 -27.55
CA THR A 17 -7.53 -2.64 -27.76
C THR A 17 -6.73 -2.17 -26.57
N VAL A 18 -6.41 -3.08 -25.66
CA VAL A 18 -5.40 -2.85 -24.62
C VAL A 18 -4.05 -2.81 -25.35
N TYR A 19 -3.48 -1.62 -25.48
CA TYR A 19 -2.13 -1.46 -26.03
C TYR A 19 -1.13 -2.06 -25.04
N SER A 20 -0.23 -2.93 -25.50
CA SER A 20 0.88 -3.46 -24.70
C SER A 20 1.81 -2.31 -24.29
N THR A 21 2.15 -2.20 -23.01
CA THR A 21 3.19 -1.28 -22.51
C THR A 21 4.55 -1.98 -22.42
N ALA A 22 5.63 -1.23 -22.18
CA ALA A 22 6.94 -1.83 -21.93
C ALA A 22 6.94 -2.73 -20.68
N LEU A 23 6.13 -2.39 -19.66
CA LEU A 23 5.92 -3.25 -18.51
C LEU A 23 5.25 -4.57 -18.92
N ASP A 24 4.18 -4.53 -19.72
CA ASP A 24 3.52 -5.73 -20.25
C ASP A 24 4.51 -6.63 -21.02
N ASP A 25 5.25 -6.03 -21.96
CA ASP A 25 6.24 -6.73 -22.77
C ASP A 25 7.33 -7.38 -21.90
N TYR A 26 7.80 -6.69 -20.86
CA TYR A 26 8.84 -7.20 -19.95
C TYR A 26 8.36 -8.38 -19.09
N VAL A 27 7.19 -8.23 -18.45
CA VAL A 27 6.71 -9.22 -17.47
C VAL A 27 6.27 -10.53 -18.15
N TRP A 28 5.75 -10.44 -19.37
CA TRP A 28 5.29 -11.61 -20.14
C TRP A 28 6.37 -12.24 -21.02
N LYS A 29 7.50 -11.58 -21.24
CA LYS A 29 8.66 -12.19 -21.90
C LYS A 29 9.13 -13.43 -21.13
N PRO A 30 9.14 -14.63 -21.76
CA PRO A 30 9.64 -15.84 -21.10
C PRO A 30 11.07 -15.67 -20.61
N ASP A 31 11.37 -16.24 -19.44
CA ASP A 31 12.71 -16.23 -18.87
C ASP A 31 13.15 -17.66 -18.57
N SER A 32 14.25 -18.10 -19.16
CA SER A 32 14.77 -19.47 -18.98
C SER A 32 15.35 -19.72 -17.57
N ASN A 33 15.57 -18.66 -16.78
CA ASN A 33 16.03 -18.79 -15.39
C ASN A 33 14.87 -19.02 -14.42
N TYR A 34 13.61 -18.79 -14.84
CA TYR A 34 12.45 -19.02 -13.98
C TYR A 34 12.37 -20.49 -13.55
N GLY A 35 12.25 -20.71 -12.25
CA GLY A 35 12.10 -22.04 -11.67
C GLY A 35 12.08 -21.98 -10.14
N TRP A 36 11.70 -23.08 -9.51
CA TRP A 36 11.63 -23.15 -8.05
C TRP A 36 12.05 -24.51 -7.51
N VAL A 37 12.51 -24.50 -6.25
CA VAL A 37 12.92 -25.67 -5.49
C VAL A 37 12.23 -25.63 -4.13
N ASP A 38 11.59 -26.74 -3.74
CA ASP A 38 11.14 -26.96 -2.36
C ASP A 38 12.37 -27.13 -1.47
N MET A 39 12.52 -26.25 -0.47
CA MET A 39 13.72 -26.22 0.36
C MET A 39 13.80 -27.38 1.35
N GLY A 40 12.73 -28.18 1.50
CA GLY A 40 12.74 -29.39 2.31
C GLY A 40 12.22 -29.20 3.75
N PRO A 41 12.13 -30.31 4.51
CA PRO A 41 11.43 -30.35 5.80
C PRO A 41 11.95 -29.37 6.87
N GLU A 42 13.22 -29.00 6.82
CA GLU A 42 13.83 -28.07 7.77
C GLU A 42 13.36 -26.62 7.60
N TYR A 43 12.76 -26.28 6.45
CA TYR A 43 12.15 -24.98 6.17
C TYR A 43 10.60 -25.05 6.12
N GLN A 44 10.05 -26.11 6.70
CA GLN A 44 8.61 -26.29 6.89
C GLN A 44 8.27 -26.09 8.36
N PHE A 45 7.14 -25.44 8.63
CA PHE A 45 6.68 -25.23 10.00
C PHE A 45 5.16 -25.24 10.08
N ASN A 46 4.64 -25.81 11.16
CA ASN A 46 3.24 -25.72 11.53
C ASN A 46 3.07 -24.81 12.74
N ASN A 47 1.93 -24.15 12.81
CA ASN A 47 1.55 -23.36 13.96
C ASN A 47 0.03 -23.17 13.97
N THR A 48 -0.48 -22.49 15.00
CA THR A 48 -1.92 -22.24 15.19
C THR A 48 -2.16 -20.75 15.40
N ILE A 49 -3.13 -20.18 14.68
CA ILE A 49 -3.67 -18.84 14.90
C ILE A 49 -5.11 -18.98 15.39
N GLY A 50 -5.36 -18.55 16.63
CA GLY A 50 -6.66 -18.76 17.28
C GLY A 50 -7.05 -20.24 17.33
N PRO A 51 -8.23 -20.66 16.82
CA PRO A 51 -8.64 -22.06 16.80
C PRO A 51 -8.17 -22.85 15.57
N ARG A 52 -7.43 -22.22 14.64
CA ARG A 52 -7.10 -22.81 13.32
C ARG A 52 -5.60 -23.03 13.17
N SER A 53 -5.24 -24.22 12.71
CA SER A 53 -3.86 -24.59 12.40
C SER A 53 -3.55 -24.40 10.92
N TYR A 54 -2.26 -24.27 10.63
CA TYR A 54 -1.74 -24.19 9.27
C TYR A 54 -0.38 -24.88 9.17
N GLN A 55 -0.04 -25.27 7.94
CA GLN A 55 1.28 -25.74 7.57
C GLN A 55 1.87 -24.79 6.52
N ALA A 56 3.11 -24.36 6.73
CA ALA A 56 3.85 -23.52 5.82
C ALA A 56 5.03 -24.27 5.20
N TYR A 57 5.35 -23.91 3.95
CA TYR A 57 6.43 -24.49 3.15
C TYR A 57 7.24 -23.37 2.51
N THR A 58 8.55 -23.37 2.69
CA THR A 58 9.42 -22.37 2.07
C THR A 58 10.03 -22.92 0.78
N LEU A 59 9.89 -22.16 -0.30
CA LEU A 59 10.45 -22.44 -1.61
C LEU A 59 11.55 -21.43 -1.92
N ASN A 60 12.59 -21.87 -2.62
CA ASN A 60 13.51 -20.98 -3.32
C ASN A 60 13.02 -20.84 -4.76
N MET A 61 12.55 -19.65 -5.12
CA MET A 61 12.03 -19.34 -6.45
C MET A 61 12.97 -18.37 -7.15
N THR A 62 13.56 -18.76 -8.27
CA THR A 62 14.18 -17.82 -9.21
C THR A 62 13.09 -17.26 -10.13
N SER A 63 12.92 -15.94 -10.15
CA SER A 63 11.87 -15.27 -10.93
C SER A 63 12.32 -14.97 -12.35
N GLN A 64 13.51 -14.40 -12.51
CA GLN A 64 14.03 -13.92 -13.79
C GLN A 64 15.52 -13.60 -13.73
N ARG A 65 16.04 -13.19 -14.88
CA ARG A 65 17.21 -12.33 -15.00
C ARG A 65 16.77 -10.87 -15.21
N TRP A 66 17.25 -9.96 -14.38
CA TRP A 66 17.13 -8.51 -14.54
C TRP A 66 18.48 -7.91 -14.96
N LEU A 67 18.50 -7.16 -16.06
CA LEU A 67 19.71 -6.58 -16.65
C LEU A 67 20.80 -7.64 -16.94
N THR A 68 22.04 -7.21 -17.12
CA THR A 68 23.21 -8.07 -17.37
C THR A 68 24.12 -8.14 -16.14
N ASP A 69 25.02 -9.13 -16.11
CA ASP A 69 25.99 -9.23 -14.99
C ASP A 69 26.93 -8.03 -14.93
N ALA A 70 27.15 -7.35 -16.07
CA ALA A 70 28.02 -6.19 -16.16
C ALA A 70 27.41 -4.92 -15.51
N ASP A 71 26.11 -4.91 -15.24
CA ASP A 71 25.41 -3.77 -14.64
C ASP A 71 25.56 -3.74 -13.11
N PHE A 72 26.13 -4.80 -12.52
CA PHE A 72 26.33 -4.96 -11.09
C PHE A 72 27.81 -5.01 -10.75
N SER A 73 28.21 -4.38 -9.67
CA SER A 73 29.60 -4.39 -9.19
C SER A 73 29.99 -5.75 -8.64
N GLU A 74 31.28 -6.06 -8.74
CA GLU A 74 31.87 -7.21 -8.04
C GLU A 74 31.60 -7.09 -6.53
N GLY A 75 31.01 -8.13 -5.92
CA GLY A 75 30.65 -8.12 -4.50
C GLY A 75 29.28 -7.50 -4.17
N SER A 76 28.50 -7.07 -5.17
CA SER A 76 27.08 -6.75 -4.95
C SER A 76 26.32 -7.98 -4.41
N GLN A 77 25.46 -7.78 -3.40
CA GLN A 77 24.72 -8.89 -2.79
C GLN A 77 23.58 -9.39 -3.68
N SER A 78 22.88 -8.45 -4.33
CA SER A 78 21.97 -8.72 -5.43
C SER A 78 22.70 -8.58 -6.77
N GLY A 79 22.31 -9.38 -7.76
CA GLY A 79 22.89 -9.37 -9.10
C GLY A 79 21.81 -9.58 -10.16
N SER A 80 22.24 -9.98 -11.37
CA SER A 80 21.31 -10.11 -12.49
C SER A 80 20.28 -11.23 -12.30
N ILE A 81 20.61 -12.31 -11.57
CA ILE A 81 19.67 -13.39 -11.29
C ILE A 81 18.89 -13.10 -10.01
N TRP A 82 17.55 -13.01 -10.14
CA TRP A 82 16.65 -12.72 -9.03
C TRP A 82 16.07 -14.01 -8.48
N TRP A 83 16.47 -14.37 -7.25
CA TRP A 83 15.83 -15.44 -6.47
C TRP A 83 15.17 -14.90 -5.20
N HIS A 84 14.17 -15.64 -4.71
CA HIS A 84 13.28 -15.23 -3.63
C HIS A 84 12.94 -16.40 -2.72
N TYR A 85 12.77 -16.13 -1.43
CA TYR A 85 11.98 -16.98 -0.54
C TYR A 85 10.49 -16.78 -0.82
N LEU A 86 9.81 -17.88 -1.13
CA LEU A 86 8.36 -17.92 -1.30
C LEU A 86 7.77 -18.90 -0.28
N VAL A 87 7.06 -18.38 0.71
CA VAL A 87 6.40 -19.20 1.73
C VAL A 87 4.98 -19.49 1.29
N VAL A 88 4.61 -20.76 1.18
CA VAL A 88 3.23 -21.19 0.87
C VAL A 88 2.57 -21.66 2.17
N ILE A 89 1.59 -20.90 2.66
CA ILE A 89 0.79 -21.23 3.83
C ILE A 89 -0.49 -21.95 3.40
N VAL A 90 -0.65 -23.17 3.88
CA VAL A 90 -1.85 -23.98 3.68
C VAL A 90 -2.58 -24.09 5.03
N PRO A 91 -3.73 -23.43 5.21
CA PRO A 91 -4.53 -23.59 6.41
C PRO A 91 -5.25 -24.95 6.41
N ASP A 92 -5.55 -25.52 7.58
CA ASP A 92 -6.26 -26.80 7.67
C ASP A 92 -7.73 -26.70 7.19
N ASN A 93 -8.26 -25.48 7.09
CA ASN A 93 -9.61 -25.17 6.65
C ASN A 93 -9.66 -24.55 5.25
N VAL A 94 -8.91 -25.08 4.26
CA VAL A 94 -9.05 -24.63 2.86
C VAL A 94 -10.50 -24.78 2.41
N GLN A 95 -11.14 -23.68 2.04
CA GLN A 95 -12.53 -23.59 1.58
C GLN A 95 -12.62 -23.16 0.11
N PHE A 96 -11.76 -22.23 -0.31
CA PHE A 96 -11.79 -21.68 -1.66
C PHE A 96 -10.72 -22.34 -2.52
N THR A 97 -11.12 -23.40 -3.25
CA THR A 97 -10.19 -24.25 -3.99
C THR A 97 -9.68 -23.64 -5.29
N ARG A 98 -10.24 -22.51 -5.72
CA ARG A 98 -9.81 -21.77 -6.92
C ARG A 98 -9.09 -20.46 -6.62
N ASN A 99 -9.02 -20.06 -5.35
CA ASN A 99 -8.52 -18.75 -4.95
C ASN A 99 -7.31 -18.90 -4.02
N ALA A 100 -6.33 -18.03 -4.21
CA ALA A 100 -5.22 -17.85 -3.30
C ALA A 100 -5.02 -16.36 -2.99
N THR A 101 -4.28 -16.08 -1.92
CA THR A 101 -3.83 -14.73 -1.56
C THR A 101 -2.32 -14.67 -1.67
N ILE A 102 -1.75 -13.52 -2.06
CA ILE A 102 -0.31 -13.28 -1.98
C ILE A 102 -0.02 -11.99 -1.21
N TRP A 103 0.88 -12.08 -0.25
CA TRP A 103 1.47 -10.96 0.45
C TRP A 103 2.89 -10.72 -0.06
N ILE A 104 3.11 -9.59 -0.73
CA ILE A 104 4.41 -9.18 -1.25
C ILE A 104 5.12 -8.37 -0.17
N THR A 105 6.27 -8.86 0.27
CA THR A 105 7.05 -8.24 1.35
C THR A 105 8.52 -8.07 0.98
N GLY A 106 9.26 -7.44 1.89
CA GLY A 106 10.66 -7.12 1.73
C GLY A 106 11.61 -8.19 2.20
N GLY A 107 12.77 -7.71 2.67
CA GLY A 107 13.91 -8.53 3.01
C GLY A 107 15.03 -8.40 1.98
N ASN A 108 16.20 -8.88 2.36
CA ASN A 108 17.41 -8.82 1.55
C ASN A 108 17.99 -10.23 1.33
N MET A 109 18.96 -10.33 0.44
CA MET A 109 19.64 -11.56 0.05
C MET A 109 20.50 -12.17 1.16
N GLY A 110 20.85 -11.38 2.19
CA GLY A 110 21.61 -11.83 3.35
C GLY A 110 20.74 -12.40 4.48
N ASN A 111 19.42 -12.28 4.40
CA ASN A 111 18.52 -12.75 5.44
C ASN A 111 18.46 -14.28 5.48
N SER A 112 18.30 -14.84 6.67
CA SER A 112 17.93 -16.25 6.82
C SER A 112 16.53 -16.50 6.27
N ALA A 113 16.27 -17.76 5.90
CA ALA A 113 14.94 -18.19 5.49
C ALA A 113 13.85 -17.80 6.51
N PRO A 114 12.62 -17.47 6.05
CA PRO A 114 11.51 -17.13 6.94
C PRO A 114 11.18 -18.23 7.95
N HIS A 115 10.70 -17.84 9.13
CA HIS A 115 10.28 -18.77 10.17
C HIS A 115 8.95 -18.35 10.81
N SER A 116 8.31 -19.29 11.53
CA SER A 116 6.93 -19.20 12.06
C SER A 116 6.61 -18.02 13.00
N ARG A 117 7.62 -17.26 13.42
CA ARG A 117 7.49 -16.16 14.39
C ARG A 117 7.72 -14.77 13.79
N GLN A 118 8.02 -14.70 12.48
CA GLN A 118 8.13 -13.43 11.78
C GLN A 118 6.75 -12.82 11.57
N GLU A 119 6.69 -11.49 11.61
CA GLU A 119 5.44 -10.71 11.48
C GLU A 119 4.68 -11.02 10.19
N ASP A 120 5.35 -10.95 9.03
CA ASP A 120 4.72 -11.25 7.72
C ASP A 120 4.12 -12.67 7.68
N VAL A 121 4.79 -13.65 8.30
CA VAL A 121 4.31 -15.04 8.40
C VAL A 121 3.05 -15.12 9.25
N ILE A 122 3.05 -14.47 10.40
CA ILE A 122 1.93 -14.50 11.33
C ILE A 122 0.71 -13.76 10.76
N VAL A 123 0.91 -12.57 10.19
CA VAL A 123 -0.14 -11.78 9.54
C VAL A 123 -0.74 -12.55 8.36
N SER A 124 0.10 -13.12 7.50
CA SER A 124 -0.37 -13.91 6.35
C SER A 124 -1.04 -15.21 6.78
N ALA A 125 -0.58 -15.85 7.86
CA ALA A 125 -1.25 -17.00 8.45
C ALA A 125 -2.61 -16.64 9.06
N ALA A 126 -2.74 -15.47 9.69
CA ALA A 126 -4.01 -14.96 10.18
C ALA A 126 -4.99 -14.77 9.01
N LEU A 127 -4.56 -14.17 7.90
CA LEU A 127 -5.37 -14.05 6.68
C LEU A 127 -5.74 -15.44 6.12
N ALA A 128 -4.76 -16.33 5.93
CA ALA A 128 -4.98 -17.67 5.37
C ALA A 128 -6.01 -18.46 6.17
N THR A 129 -5.81 -18.54 7.49
CA THR A 129 -6.69 -19.30 8.38
C THR A 129 -8.06 -18.64 8.48
N THR A 130 -8.15 -17.31 8.52
CA THR A 130 -9.41 -16.56 8.58
C THR A 130 -10.26 -16.77 7.34
N LEU A 131 -9.65 -16.62 6.16
CA LEU A 131 -10.30 -16.72 4.86
C LEU A 131 -10.51 -18.17 4.41
N GLY A 132 -9.76 -19.14 4.94
CA GLY A 132 -9.74 -20.49 4.40
C GLY A 132 -9.16 -20.53 2.98
N THR A 133 -8.13 -19.71 2.72
CA THR A 133 -7.43 -19.65 1.43
C THR A 133 -5.96 -20.00 1.60
N ILE A 134 -5.37 -20.62 0.58
CA ILE A 134 -3.92 -20.77 0.51
C ILE A 134 -3.33 -19.37 0.34
N THR A 135 -2.33 -19.03 1.15
CA THR A 135 -1.70 -17.70 1.12
C THR A 135 -0.20 -17.85 0.90
N GLY A 136 0.32 -17.18 -0.14
CA GLY A 136 1.74 -17.06 -0.41
C GLY A 136 2.34 -15.80 0.22
N ILE A 137 3.61 -15.87 0.62
CA ILE A 137 4.40 -14.71 1.03
C ILE A 137 5.64 -14.65 0.15
N LEU A 138 5.76 -13.58 -0.63
CA LEU A 138 6.91 -13.36 -1.50
C LEU A 138 7.87 -12.37 -0.84
N TYR A 139 9.04 -12.85 -0.44
CA TYR A 139 10.10 -12.03 0.16
C TYR A 139 11.07 -11.50 -0.90
N GLN A 140 11.94 -10.57 -0.48
CA GLN A 140 13.02 -10.00 -1.30
C GLN A 140 12.48 -9.29 -2.54
N ILE A 141 11.45 -8.47 -2.35
CA ILE A 141 10.96 -7.54 -3.36
C ILE A 141 11.20 -6.12 -2.84
N PRO A 142 12.16 -5.33 -3.38
CA PRO A 142 13.11 -5.72 -4.41
C PRO A 142 14.18 -6.71 -3.89
N ASN A 143 14.90 -7.32 -4.83
CA ASN A 143 16.06 -8.13 -4.53
C ASN A 143 17.24 -7.19 -4.24
N GLU A 144 17.77 -7.21 -3.01
CA GLU A 144 18.71 -6.20 -2.50
C GLU A 144 19.67 -6.83 -1.45
N HIS A 145 20.80 -6.23 -1.04
CA HIS A 145 21.34 -4.92 -1.41
C HIS A 145 21.97 -4.91 -2.81
N THR A 146 21.83 -3.81 -3.54
CA THR A 146 22.31 -3.68 -4.92
C THR A 146 23.41 -2.63 -5.04
N THR A 147 24.53 -3.00 -5.64
CA THR A 147 25.59 -2.06 -6.02
C THR A 147 25.75 -2.10 -7.53
N PHE A 148 25.40 -1.02 -8.20
CA PHE A 148 25.47 -0.93 -9.66
C PHE A 148 26.90 -0.59 -10.11
N SER A 149 27.37 -1.22 -11.18
CA SER A 149 28.69 -0.94 -11.75
C SER A 149 28.80 0.49 -12.28
N SER A 150 27.69 1.04 -12.76
CA SER A 150 27.57 2.42 -13.24
C SER A 150 27.46 3.46 -12.12
N ASP A 151 27.27 3.05 -10.85
CA ASP A 151 27.23 3.99 -9.73
C ASP A 151 28.64 4.52 -9.42
N PRO A 152 28.95 5.80 -9.67
CA PRO A 152 30.29 6.34 -9.49
C PRO A 152 30.78 6.30 -8.03
N ILE A 153 29.87 6.25 -7.06
CA ILE A 153 30.21 6.17 -5.63
C ILE A 153 30.14 4.74 -5.09
N GLN A 154 29.77 3.77 -5.92
CA GLN A 154 29.68 2.35 -5.55
C GLN A 154 28.86 2.13 -4.27
N LYS A 155 27.75 2.88 -4.13
CA LYS A 155 26.87 2.81 -2.95
C LYS A 155 26.12 1.49 -2.97
N SER A 156 26.16 0.77 -1.84
CA SER A 156 25.24 -0.35 -1.60
C SER A 156 23.85 0.21 -1.31
N ARG A 157 22.93 0.04 -2.26
CA ARG A 157 21.59 0.62 -2.25
C ARG A 157 20.54 -0.41 -1.84
N THR A 158 19.52 0.07 -1.15
CA THR A 158 18.35 -0.68 -0.68
C THR A 158 17.10 0.14 -0.91
N GLU A 159 15.95 -0.50 -1.04
CA GLU A 159 14.64 0.14 -0.99
C GLU A 159 14.55 1.33 -1.97
N ASP A 160 14.22 2.53 -1.48
CA ASP A 160 14.06 3.75 -2.29
C ASP A 160 15.37 4.17 -2.96
N ALA A 161 16.53 3.89 -2.36
CA ALA A 161 17.83 4.20 -2.98
C ALA A 161 18.05 3.46 -4.30
N VAL A 162 17.47 2.26 -4.46
CA VAL A 162 17.52 1.51 -5.73
C VAL A 162 16.53 2.13 -6.72
N ILE A 163 15.30 2.46 -6.28
CA ILE A 163 14.30 3.14 -7.11
C ILE A 163 14.86 4.45 -7.67
N ALA A 164 15.33 5.34 -6.79
CA ALA A 164 15.88 6.64 -7.16
C ALA A 164 17.08 6.52 -8.12
N PHE A 165 17.93 5.50 -7.95
CA PHE A 165 19.03 5.25 -8.89
C PHE A 165 18.52 4.81 -10.26
N THR A 166 17.58 3.87 -10.31
CA THR A 166 17.00 3.42 -11.60
C THR A 166 16.18 4.50 -12.29
N TRP A 167 15.54 5.39 -11.53
CA TRP A 167 14.86 6.55 -12.06
C TRP A 167 15.84 7.57 -12.63
N ASP A 168 16.93 7.88 -11.93
CA ASP A 168 17.98 8.76 -12.47
C ASP A 168 18.55 8.23 -13.79
N HIS A 169 18.78 6.91 -13.88
CA HIS A 169 19.20 6.26 -15.10
C HIS A 169 18.19 6.49 -16.24
N PHE A 170 16.90 6.23 -15.99
CA PHE A 170 15.84 6.39 -16.99
C PHE A 170 15.62 7.85 -17.40
N LEU A 171 15.67 8.80 -16.46
CA LEU A 171 15.51 10.22 -16.77
C LEU A 171 16.63 10.76 -17.67
N LYS A 172 17.83 10.17 -17.60
CA LYS A 172 18.95 10.47 -18.51
C LYS A 172 18.80 9.81 -19.88
N ASP A 173 18.26 8.60 -19.93
CA ASP A 173 18.02 7.83 -21.14
C ASP A 173 16.72 7.00 -21.03
N PRO A 174 15.60 7.50 -21.57
CA PRO A 174 14.30 6.82 -21.46
C PRO A 174 14.15 5.64 -22.42
N SER A 175 15.15 5.34 -23.26
CA SER A 175 15.07 4.26 -24.26
C SER A 175 15.10 2.86 -23.65
N ASN A 176 15.50 2.72 -22.37
CA ASN A 176 15.70 1.44 -21.70
C ASN A 176 14.83 1.32 -20.43
N PRO A 177 13.49 1.17 -20.56
CA PRO A 177 12.57 1.08 -19.43
C PRO A 177 12.80 -0.14 -18.53
N GLU A 178 13.47 -1.19 -19.02
CA GLU A 178 13.80 -2.38 -18.22
C GLU A 178 14.75 -2.09 -17.04
N TRP A 179 15.42 -0.92 -17.03
CA TRP A 179 16.17 -0.45 -15.86
C TRP A 179 15.28 -0.08 -14.68
N LEU A 180 14.01 0.27 -14.89
CA LEU A 180 13.12 0.67 -13.81
C LEU A 180 12.88 -0.52 -12.87
N LEU A 181 13.26 -0.37 -11.59
CA LEU A 181 13.19 -1.44 -10.60
C LEU A 181 11.79 -2.06 -10.46
N ARG A 182 10.73 -1.31 -10.78
CA ARG A 182 9.35 -1.81 -10.74
C ARG A 182 9.16 -3.04 -11.64
N PHE A 183 9.82 -3.10 -12.79
CA PHE A 183 9.65 -4.15 -13.79
C PHE A 183 9.98 -5.54 -13.24
N PRO A 184 11.19 -5.80 -12.70
CA PRO A 184 11.49 -7.09 -12.07
C PRO A 184 10.66 -7.36 -10.81
N MET A 185 10.26 -6.32 -10.06
CA MET A 185 9.38 -6.52 -8.89
C MET A 185 8.02 -7.11 -9.29
N VAL A 186 7.36 -6.54 -10.31
CA VAL A 186 6.07 -7.00 -10.82
C VAL A 186 6.19 -8.40 -11.41
N LYS A 187 7.21 -8.64 -12.24
CA LYS A 187 7.43 -9.95 -12.85
C LYS A 187 7.65 -11.04 -11.79
N ALA A 188 8.43 -10.78 -10.75
CA ALA A 188 8.63 -11.72 -9.65
C ALA A 188 7.33 -12.04 -8.90
N SER A 189 6.45 -11.07 -8.69
CA SER A 189 5.13 -11.29 -8.10
C SER A 189 4.22 -12.18 -8.96
N LEU A 190 4.23 -11.99 -10.30
CA LEU A 190 3.51 -12.89 -11.21
C LEU A 190 4.08 -14.31 -11.20
N ARG A 191 5.42 -14.44 -11.21
CA ARG A 191 6.11 -15.74 -11.11
C ARG A 191 5.79 -16.47 -9.80
N ALA A 192 5.61 -15.74 -8.70
CA ALA A 192 5.19 -16.32 -7.43
C ALA A 192 3.77 -16.89 -7.49
N MET A 193 2.83 -16.23 -8.17
CA MET A 193 1.49 -16.78 -8.40
C MET A 193 1.58 -18.13 -9.14
N ASP A 194 2.35 -18.19 -10.22
CA ASP A 194 2.58 -19.41 -11.00
C ASP A 194 3.21 -20.52 -10.15
N THR A 195 4.22 -20.18 -9.35
CA THR A 195 4.91 -21.12 -8.45
C THR A 195 3.96 -21.67 -7.38
N ILE A 196 3.09 -20.84 -6.79
CA ILE A 196 2.09 -21.30 -5.81
C ILE A 196 1.13 -22.29 -6.46
N THR A 197 0.57 -21.96 -7.64
CA THR A 197 -0.34 -22.87 -8.37
C THR A 197 0.33 -24.21 -8.65
N GLU A 198 1.55 -24.17 -9.18
CA GLU A 198 2.29 -25.38 -9.55
C GLU A 198 2.67 -26.22 -8.32
N TYR A 199 3.23 -25.59 -7.28
CA TYR A 199 3.61 -26.25 -6.03
C TYR A 199 2.43 -26.98 -5.41
N VAL A 200 1.30 -26.28 -5.21
CA VAL A 200 0.12 -26.87 -4.58
C VAL A 200 -0.41 -28.03 -5.41
N LYS A 201 -0.47 -27.89 -6.74
CA LYS A 201 -0.90 -28.96 -7.65
C LYS A 201 -0.02 -30.22 -7.56
N ILE A 202 1.30 -30.05 -7.48
CA ILE A 202 2.26 -31.17 -7.49
C ILE A 202 2.42 -31.79 -6.09
N LYS A 203 2.56 -30.95 -5.06
CA LYS A 203 2.98 -31.35 -3.71
C LYS A 203 1.83 -31.52 -2.74
N ARG A 204 0.67 -30.92 -3.03
CA ARG A 204 -0.54 -30.98 -2.20
C ARG A 204 -1.78 -31.46 -3.00
N PRO A 205 -1.68 -32.53 -3.82
CA PRO A 205 -2.79 -32.97 -4.67
C PRO A 205 -4.04 -33.40 -3.86
N GLU A 206 -3.86 -33.78 -2.59
CA GLU A 206 -4.96 -34.15 -1.69
C GLU A 206 -5.90 -32.98 -1.35
N LEU A 207 -5.46 -31.73 -1.54
CA LEU A 207 -6.31 -30.56 -1.35
C LEU A 207 -7.35 -30.41 -2.47
N ASN A 208 -7.19 -31.11 -3.60
CA ASN A 208 -8.07 -31.03 -4.78
C ASN A 208 -8.36 -29.57 -5.21
N THR A 209 -7.30 -28.76 -5.26
CA THR A 209 -7.37 -27.34 -5.64
C THR A 209 -7.00 -27.13 -7.11
N GLN A 210 -7.52 -26.04 -7.66
CA GLN A 210 -7.17 -25.52 -8.98
C GLN A 210 -7.06 -23.99 -8.85
N LEU A 211 -5.93 -23.52 -8.33
CA LEU A 211 -5.71 -22.10 -8.06
C LEU A 211 -5.63 -21.31 -9.37
N ASP A 212 -6.73 -20.62 -9.70
CA ASP A 212 -6.89 -19.83 -10.93
C ASP A 212 -6.88 -18.31 -10.64
N TYR A 213 -7.27 -17.91 -9.42
CA TYR A 213 -7.52 -16.52 -9.06
C TYR A 213 -6.77 -16.09 -7.81
N TYR A 214 -6.31 -14.84 -7.81
CA TYR A 214 -5.46 -14.29 -6.75
C TYR A 214 -6.01 -12.98 -6.20
N SER A 215 -5.90 -12.83 -4.88
CA SER A 215 -5.92 -11.53 -4.21
C SER A 215 -4.49 -11.12 -3.90
N VAL A 216 -4.09 -9.89 -4.23
CA VAL A 216 -2.70 -9.43 -4.12
C VAL A 216 -2.62 -8.29 -3.13
N SER A 217 -1.66 -8.34 -2.21
CA SER A 217 -1.43 -7.32 -1.19
C SER A 217 0.07 -7.08 -0.98
N GLY A 218 0.43 -5.89 -0.54
CA GLY A 218 1.80 -5.50 -0.23
C GLY A 218 1.85 -4.09 0.33
N ALA A 219 2.89 -3.76 1.10
CA ALA A 219 3.03 -2.47 1.77
C ALA A 219 4.12 -1.57 1.14
N SER A 220 3.89 -0.25 1.15
CA SER A 220 4.82 0.78 0.66
C SER A 220 5.13 0.52 -0.82
N LYS A 221 6.41 0.39 -1.19
CA LYS A 221 6.85 0.02 -2.55
C LYS A 221 6.24 -1.29 -3.03
N ARG A 222 5.91 -2.23 -2.13
CA ARG A 222 5.24 -3.48 -2.52
C ARG A 222 3.75 -3.24 -2.75
N GLY A 223 3.15 -2.26 -2.07
CA GLY A 223 1.82 -1.74 -2.40
C GLY A 223 1.78 -1.13 -3.79
N TRP A 224 2.87 -0.48 -4.20
CA TRP A 224 3.03 -0.03 -5.59
C TRP A 224 3.08 -1.22 -6.56
N THR A 225 3.89 -2.22 -6.27
CA THR A 225 3.89 -3.47 -7.06
C THR A 225 2.51 -4.14 -7.09
N THR A 226 1.73 -4.09 -6.01
CA THR A 226 0.37 -4.66 -5.96
C THR A 226 -0.56 -4.02 -6.99
N TRP A 227 -0.50 -2.69 -7.16
CA TRP A 227 -1.26 -2.00 -8.21
C TRP A 227 -0.87 -2.51 -9.60
N ASP A 228 0.43 -2.53 -9.90
CA ASP A 228 0.92 -2.89 -11.22
C ASP A 228 0.66 -4.36 -11.55
N VAL A 229 0.77 -5.26 -10.56
CA VAL A 229 0.37 -6.68 -10.71
C VAL A 229 -1.11 -6.79 -11.10
N GLY A 230 -1.99 -6.00 -10.47
CA GLY A 230 -3.40 -5.93 -10.83
C GLY A 230 -3.63 -5.39 -12.24
N ALA A 231 -2.85 -4.39 -12.66
CA ALA A 231 -2.94 -3.76 -13.97
C ALA A 231 -2.50 -4.68 -15.12
N VAL A 232 -1.44 -5.48 -14.92
CA VAL A 232 -0.85 -6.33 -15.97
C VAL A 232 -1.50 -7.71 -16.09
N ASP A 233 -2.13 -8.21 -15.02
CA ASP A 233 -2.80 -9.52 -15.00
C ASP A 233 -4.23 -9.47 -14.42
N PRO A 234 -5.13 -8.63 -14.96
CA PRO A 234 -6.51 -8.51 -14.48
C PRO A 234 -7.34 -9.79 -14.67
N ALA A 235 -6.86 -10.76 -15.45
CA ALA A 235 -7.52 -12.03 -15.65
C ALA A 235 -7.39 -12.94 -14.41
N ARG A 236 -6.20 -13.01 -13.81
CA ARG A 236 -5.96 -13.82 -12.61
C ARG A 236 -6.13 -13.03 -11.32
N VAL A 237 -5.87 -11.73 -11.32
CA VAL A 237 -5.98 -10.88 -10.13
C VAL A 237 -7.41 -10.39 -9.97
N GLN A 238 -8.15 -11.00 -9.03
CA GLN A 238 -9.56 -10.71 -8.77
C GLN A 238 -9.78 -9.68 -7.65
N ALA A 239 -8.74 -9.36 -6.88
CA ALA A 239 -8.75 -8.25 -5.93
C ALA A 239 -7.33 -7.76 -5.63
N ILE A 240 -7.20 -6.46 -5.35
CA ILE A 240 -5.94 -5.87 -4.87
C ILE A 240 -6.13 -5.10 -3.56
N VAL A 241 -5.12 -5.16 -2.71
CA VAL A 241 -5.05 -4.46 -1.43
C VAL A 241 -3.67 -3.79 -1.31
N PRO A 242 -3.46 -2.67 -2.01
CA PRO A 242 -2.25 -1.88 -1.84
C PRO A 242 -2.28 -1.18 -0.48
N VAL A 243 -1.22 -1.36 0.30
CA VAL A 243 -1.08 -0.84 1.67
C VAL A 243 0.01 0.24 1.71
N VAL A 244 -0.27 1.36 2.39
CA VAL A 244 0.59 2.54 2.56
C VAL A 244 1.28 3.00 1.28
N LEU A 245 0.47 3.10 0.22
CA LEU A 245 0.89 3.69 -1.04
C LEU A 245 -0.24 4.47 -1.72
N ASP A 246 -0.16 5.79 -1.60
CA ASP A 246 -0.95 6.80 -2.31
C ASP A 246 -0.12 7.82 -3.09
N ALA A 247 1.14 7.49 -3.38
CA ALA A 247 1.97 8.23 -4.33
C ALA A 247 1.58 7.91 -5.79
N ILE A 248 0.27 7.90 -6.08
CA ILE A 248 -0.33 7.68 -7.41
C ILE A 248 -0.60 9.04 -8.03
N ASN A 249 -0.35 9.19 -9.33
CA ASN A 249 -0.17 10.51 -9.95
C ASN A 249 1.02 11.22 -9.28
N PHE A 250 2.15 10.52 -9.24
CA PHE A 250 3.29 10.74 -8.38
C PHE A 250 3.75 12.21 -8.37
N ALA A 251 4.04 12.78 -9.54
CA ALA A 251 4.52 14.16 -9.63
C ALA A 251 3.52 15.16 -9.00
N ALA A 252 2.21 15.02 -9.27
CA ALA A 252 1.20 15.91 -8.71
C ALA A 252 1.09 15.80 -7.18
N VAL A 253 1.22 14.57 -6.65
CA VAL A 253 1.28 14.29 -5.21
C VAL A 253 2.54 14.89 -4.57
N GLU A 254 3.69 14.84 -5.23
CA GLU A 254 4.90 15.46 -4.69
C GLU A 254 4.84 17.00 -4.71
N HIS A 255 4.27 17.61 -5.75
CA HIS A 255 3.98 19.05 -5.75
C HIS A 255 2.96 19.44 -4.67
N HIS A 256 2.04 18.54 -4.32
CA HIS A 256 1.16 18.70 -3.16
C HIS A 256 1.94 18.71 -1.84
N GLN A 257 2.85 17.75 -1.64
CA GLN A 257 3.73 17.71 -0.46
C GLN A 257 4.55 19.00 -0.31
N TYR A 258 5.16 19.49 -1.42
CA TYR A 258 5.94 20.73 -1.37
C TYR A 258 5.11 21.92 -0.94
N ARG A 259 3.91 22.11 -1.51
CA ARG A 259 3.00 23.21 -1.14
C ARG A 259 2.54 23.13 0.31
N SER A 260 2.45 21.94 0.88
CA SER A 260 2.09 21.69 2.28
C SER A 260 3.23 22.04 3.24
N TYR A 261 4.49 21.78 2.87
CA TYR A 261 5.63 21.83 3.79
C TYR A 261 6.67 22.93 3.54
N GLY A 262 6.79 23.41 2.29
CA GLY A 262 7.85 24.33 1.86
C GLY A 262 9.23 23.66 1.75
N GLY A 263 9.22 22.36 1.47
CA GLY A 263 10.35 21.45 1.38
C GLY A 263 9.87 20.00 1.30
N TRP A 264 10.81 19.06 1.33
CA TRP A 264 10.56 17.63 1.20
C TRP A 264 10.62 16.93 2.55
N THR A 265 9.81 15.89 2.71
CA THR A 265 9.98 15.00 3.87
C THR A 265 11.34 14.31 3.84
N TYR A 266 11.88 14.01 5.02
CA TYR A 266 13.12 13.21 5.15
C TYR A 266 12.99 11.81 4.55
N ALA A 267 11.76 11.32 4.38
CA ALA A 267 11.49 10.04 3.74
C ALA A 267 11.89 10.04 2.24
N LEU A 268 11.97 11.22 1.60
CA LEU A 268 12.43 11.36 0.21
C LEU A 268 13.95 11.54 0.07
N GLN A 269 14.74 11.35 1.14
CA GLN A 269 16.18 11.61 1.12
C GLN A 269 16.91 10.88 -0.03
N ASP A 270 16.56 9.63 -0.33
CA ASP A 270 17.18 8.89 -1.43
C ASP A 270 16.90 9.50 -2.81
N TYR A 271 15.72 10.10 -3.00
CA TYR A 271 15.34 10.81 -4.22
C TYR A 271 16.07 12.16 -4.30
N ILE A 272 16.23 12.85 -3.17
CA ILE A 272 16.98 14.10 -3.05
C ILE A 272 18.47 13.89 -3.35
N ASP A 273 19.09 12.85 -2.78
CA ASP A 273 20.49 12.48 -3.01
C ASP A 273 20.78 12.20 -4.50
N MET A 274 19.75 11.78 -5.24
CA MET A 274 19.79 11.52 -6.67
C MET A 274 19.28 12.71 -7.51
N ASN A 275 19.02 13.87 -6.92
CA ASN A 275 18.45 15.07 -7.57
C ASN A 275 17.15 14.78 -8.37
N ILE A 276 16.33 13.85 -7.88
CA ILE A 276 15.05 13.49 -8.53
C ILE A 276 13.99 14.56 -8.25
N THR A 277 14.01 15.16 -7.05
CA THR A 277 13.04 16.21 -6.66
C THR A 277 13.08 17.44 -7.54
N GLU A 278 14.24 17.75 -8.13
CA GLU A 278 14.41 18.85 -9.09
C GLU A 278 13.93 18.48 -10.51
N ARG A 279 13.51 17.23 -10.73
CA ARG A 279 13.15 16.66 -12.04
C ARG A 279 11.72 16.13 -12.08
N PHE A 280 10.88 16.45 -11.10
CA PHE A 280 9.46 16.05 -11.14
C PHE A 280 8.70 16.64 -12.35
N ASP A 281 9.11 17.82 -12.81
CA ASP A 281 8.57 18.48 -14.02
C ASP A 281 9.27 18.08 -15.33
N ASP A 282 10.29 17.22 -15.28
CA ASP A 282 11.03 16.83 -16.47
C ASP A 282 10.09 16.08 -17.44
N PRO A 283 10.08 16.36 -18.76
CA PRO A 283 9.31 15.57 -19.72
C PRO A 283 9.58 14.06 -19.64
N ASN A 284 10.81 13.65 -19.32
CA ASN A 284 11.14 12.24 -19.12
C ASN A 284 10.54 11.67 -17.84
N MET A 285 10.17 12.50 -16.86
CA MET A 285 9.40 12.05 -15.69
C MET A 285 8.03 11.56 -16.11
N VAL A 286 7.36 12.22 -17.06
CA VAL A 286 6.08 11.73 -17.60
C VAL A 286 6.25 10.35 -18.22
N HIS A 287 7.26 10.18 -19.08
CA HIS A 287 7.57 8.88 -19.67
C HIS A 287 7.95 7.82 -18.63
N LEU A 288 8.60 8.20 -17.54
CA LEU A 288 8.88 7.30 -16.44
C LEU A 288 7.57 6.85 -15.78
N GLN A 289 6.69 7.80 -15.42
CA GLN A 289 5.42 7.49 -14.76
C GLN A 289 4.48 6.67 -15.66
N GLU A 290 4.49 6.89 -16.98
CA GLU A 290 3.75 6.04 -17.95
C GLU A 290 4.12 4.55 -17.83
N ASN A 291 5.34 4.24 -17.35
CA ASN A 291 5.81 2.88 -17.19
C ASN A 291 5.51 2.28 -15.81
N VAL A 292 5.48 3.11 -14.75
CA VAL A 292 5.46 2.60 -13.36
C VAL A 292 4.32 3.11 -12.50
N ASP A 293 3.64 4.21 -12.82
CA ASP A 293 2.59 4.78 -11.97
C ASP A 293 1.22 4.18 -12.29
N PRO A 294 0.48 3.64 -11.30
CA PRO A 294 -0.84 3.05 -11.48
C PRO A 294 -1.86 3.98 -12.13
N PHE A 295 -1.65 5.30 -12.02
CA PHE A 295 -2.47 6.32 -12.67
C PHE A 295 -2.63 6.08 -14.18
N TRP A 296 -1.53 5.73 -14.86
CA TRP A 296 -1.53 5.48 -16.31
C TRP A 296 -2.16 4.13 -16.69
N TYR A 297 -2.36 3.26 -15.70
CA TYR A 297 -3.00 1.96 -15.85
C TYR A 297 -4.44 1.94 -15.32
N ALA A 298 -5.00 3.08 -14.92
CA ALA A 298 -6.31 3.17 -14.26
C ALA A 298 -7.42 2.41 -14.99
N SER A 299 -7.47 2.46 -16.33
CA SER A 299 -8.50 1.76 -17.12
C SER A 299 -8.48 0.24 -16.99
N ARG A 300 -7.36 -0.36 -16.54
CA ARG A 300 -7.18 -1.81 -16.37
C ARG A 300 -7.53 -2.28 -14.97
N LEU A 301 -7.55 -1.36 -14.00
CA LEU A 301 -7.71 -1.65 -12.58
C LEU A 301 -9.17 -1.86 -12.19
N THR A 302 -9.97 -2.57 -12.97
CA THR A 302 -11.43 -2.70 -12.77
C THR A 302 -11.84 -3.72 -11.70
N MET A 303 -10.89 -4.52 -11.21
CA MET A 303 -11.14 -5.46 -10.11
C MET A 303 -11.46 -4.72 -8.80
N PRO A 304 -12.18 -5.37 -7.85
CA PRO A 304 -12.30 -4.89 -6.48
C PRO A 304 -10.96 -4.50 -5.86
N LYS A 305 -10.93 -3.34 -5.20
CA LYS A 305 -9.75 -2.86 -4.49
C LYS A 305 -10.07 -2.22 -3.16
N MET A 306 -9.23 -2.47 -2.17
CA MET A 306 -9.22 -1.77 -0.89
C MET A 306 -7.85 -1.12 -0.71
N VAL A 307 -7.79 0.20 -0.82
CA VAL A 307 -6.55 0.95 -0.60
C VAL A 307 -6.48 1.32 0.88
N VAL A 308 -5.37 0.96 1.52
CA VAL A 308 -5.17 1.15 2.97
C VAL A 308 -4.01 2.12 3.17
N ASN A 309 -4.23 3.26 3.83
CA ASN A 309 -3.20 4.28 4.08
C ASN A 309 -3.06 4.60 5.57
N ALA A 310 -1.99 5.30 5.91
CA ALA A 310 -1.68 5.77 7.25
C ALA A 310 -1.94 7.28 7.36
N ALA A 311 -2.64 7.73 8.40
CA ALA A 311 -3.03 9.13 8.52
C ALA A 311 -1.90 10.04 9.04
N MET A 312 -0.82 9.44 9.57
CA MET A 312 0.37 10.14 10.07
C MET A 312 1.63 9.67 9.32
N ASP A 313 1.46 9.25 8.07
CA ASP A 313 2.50 8.77 7.17
C ASP A 313 3.61 9.79 6.96
N GLU A 314 4.88 9.34 6.92
CA GLU A 314 6.03 10.23 6.75
C GLU A 314 6.39 10.51 5.29
N PHE A 315 5.90 9.69 4.35
CA PHE A 315 6.02 9.90 2.91
C PHE A 315 4.85 10.73 2.36
N GLN A 316 3.63 10.44 2.76
CA GLN A 316 2.43 10.91 2.04
C GLN A 316 1.55 11.86 2.87
N GLN A 317 0.81 12.74 2.18
CA GLN A 317 -0.19 13.59 2.82
C GLN A 317 -1.50 12.83 3.02
N PRO A 318 -2.25 13.08 4.11
CA PRO A 318 -3.51 12.38 4.35
C PRO A 318 -4.57 12.62 3.26
N ASP A 319 -4.48 13.72 2.51
CA ASP A 319 -5.39 14.08 1.42
C ASP A 319 -4.81 13.92 0.00
N ASP A 320 -3.72 13.16 -0.18
CA ASP A 320 -3.14 12.87 -1.51
C ASP A 320 -4.14 12.22 -2.49
N THR A 321 -5.16 11.55 -1.94
CA THR A 321 -6.27 10.99 -2.69
C THR A 321 -6.99 11.97 -3.63
N ASP A 322 -6.96 13.29 -3.35
CA ASP A 322 -7.57 14.31 -4.20
C ASP A 322 -6.98 14.34 -5.63
N TYR A 323 -5.74 13.87 -5.80
CA TYR A 323 -5.04 13.90 -7.08
C TYR A 323 -5.33 12.69 -7.98
N TRP A 324 -5.95 11.62 -7.46
CA TRP A 324 -6.08 10.37 -8.20
C TRP A 324 -7.32 9.53 -7.89
N TRP A 325 -7.93 9.63 -6.69
CA TRP A 325 -8.98 8.71 -6.25
C TRP A 325 -10.20 8.68 -7.18
N ALA A 326 -10.68 9.86 -7.61
CA ALA A 326 -11.83 9.99 -8.49
C ALA A 326 -11.61 9.29 -9.86
N GLN A 327 -10.36 9.19 -10.30
CA GLN A 327 -9.97 8.66 -11.61
C GLN A 327 -9.82 7.13 -11.62
N MET A 328 -9.71 6.51 -10.45
CA MET A 328 -9.63 5.06 -10.32
C MET A 328 -11.01 4.40 -10.53
N PRO A 329 -11.13 3.31 -11.30
CA PRO A 329 -12.41 2.65 -11.47
C PRO A 329 -12.86 1.89 -10.22
N GLY A 330 -14.17 1.81 -10.02
CA GLY A 330 -14.79 0.94 -9.02
C GLY A 330 -14.81 -0.53 -9.44
N PRO A 331 -15.17 -1.46 -8.52
CA PRO A 331 -15.48 -1.19 -7.12
C PRO A 331 -14.20 -0.92 -6.31
N LYS A 332 -14.22 0.16 -5.53
CA LYS A 332 -13.08 0.63 -4.73
C LYS A 332 -13.53 1.00 -3.32
N ARG A 333 -12.66 0.75 -2.35
CA ARG A 333 -12.82 1.05 -0.92
C ARG A 333 -11.55 1.69 -0.41
N PHE A 334 -11.70 2.63 0.51
CA PHE A 334 -10.59 3.34 1.13
C PHE A 334 -10.62 3.06 2.63
N LEU A 335 -9.45 2.89 3.23
CA LEU A 335 -9.26 2.78 4.67
C LEU A 335 -8.05 3.62 5.05
N MET A 336 -8.31 4.79 5.61
CA MET A 336 -7.29 5.63 6.23
C MET A 336 -7.19 5.27 7.72
N LEU A 337 -6.05 4.73 8.13
CA LEU A 337 -5.81 4.30 9.50
C LEU A 337 -5.32 5.48 10.37
N PRO A 338 -6.12 5.98 11.32
CA PRO A 338 -5.71 7.06 12.21
C PRO A 338 -4.59 6.59 13.15
N ASN A 339 -3.71 7.50 13.56
CA ASN A 339 -2.63 7.23 14.52
C ASN A 339 -1.67 6.10 14.11
N THR A 340 -1.43 5.94 12.81
CA THR A 340 -0.46 4.99 12.26
C THR A 340 0.56 5.71 11.39
N GLU A 341 1.79 5.21 11.43
CA GLU A 341 2.94 5.64 10.63
C GLU A 341 3.12 4.78 9.37
N HIS A 342 3.96 5.20 8.43
CA HIS A 342 4.15 4.55 7.13
C HIS A 342 4.49 3.05 7.24
N SER A 343 5.21 2.64 8.29
CA SER A 343 5.55 1.21 8.47
C SER A 343 4.34 0.34 8.83
N LEU A 344 3.23 0.93 9.28
CA LEU A 344 2.10 0.28 9.95
C LEU A 344 2.52 -0.69 11.06
N ALA A 345 3.71 -0.54 11.67
CA ALA A 345 4.16 -1.42 12.74
C ALA A 345 3.19 -1.35 13.93
N THR A 346 2.56 -0.20 14.15
CA THR A 346 1.47 -0.06 15.10
C THR A 346 0.12 -0.49 14.51
N GLY A 347 -0.16 -0.16 13.24
CA GLY A 347 -1.48 -0.30 12.60
C GLY A 347 -1.80 -1.65 11.94
N ILE A 348 -0.82 -2.53 11.74
CA ILE A 348 -1.01 -3.78 10.98
C ILE A 348 -2.08 -4.68 11.60
N LEU A 349 -2.20 -4.64 12.93
CA LEU A 349 -3.16 -5.42 13.69
C LEU A 349 -4.61 -4.91 13.54
N GLU A 350 -4.82 -3.68 13.04
CA GLU A 350 -6.11 -3.14 12.63
C GLU A 350 -6.37 -3.35 11.12
N ALA A 351 -5.34 -3.14 10.29
CA ALA A 351 -5.42 -3.34 8.85
C ALA A 351 -5.85 -4.78 8.49
N VAL A 352 -5.23 -5.78 9.12
CA VAL A 352 -5.39 -7.19 8.75
C VAL A 352 -6.83 -7.71 8.96
N PRO A 353 -7.50 -7.43 10.10
CA PRO A 353 -8.92 -7.72 10.25
C PRO A 353 -9.80 -7.08 9.17
N ALA A 354 -9.59 -5.80 8.85
CA ALA A 354 -10.39 -5.09 7.85
C ALA A 354 -10.17 -5.65 6.42
N ILE A 355 -8.92 -5.96 6.08
CA ILE A 355 -8.55 -6.64 4.83
C ILE A 355 -9.19 -8.03 4.76
N GLY A 356 -9.12 -8.80 5.85
CA GLY A 356 -9.73 -10.12 5.95
C GLY A 356 -11.25 -10.07 5.78
N ALA A 357 -11.92 -9.07 6.36
CA ALA A 357 -13.35 -8.87 6.18
C ALA A 357 -13.69 -8.54 4.72
N PHE A 358 -12.96 -7.61 4.09
CA PHE A 358 -13.12 -7.23 2.69
C PHE A 358 -12.96 -8.43 1.73
N LEU A 359 -11.80 -9.10 1.79
CA LEU A 359 -11.51 -10.26 0.94
C LEU A 359 -12.48 -11.42 1.22
N GLY A 360 -12.81 -11.66 2.49
CA GLY A 360 -13.79 -12.66 2.89
C GLY A 360 -15.18 -12.37 2.30
N GLY A 361 -15.60 -11.12 2.29
CA GLY A 361 -16.84 -10.69 1.63
C GLY A 361 -16.84 -11.00 0.14
N LEU A 362 -15.75 -10.66 -0.56
CA LEU A 362 -15.60 -10.95 -1.99
C LEU A 362 -15.61 -12.45 -2.30
N LEU A 363 -14.84 -13.24 -1.56
CA LEU A 363 -14.75 -14.70 -1.73
C LEU A 363 -16.09 -15.39 -1.49
N ASN A 364 -16.86 -14.93 -0.49
CA ASN A 364 -18.19 -15.46 -0.20
C ASN A 364 -19.31 -14.87 -1.08
N HIS A 365 -18.97 -14.02 -2.06
CA HIS A 365 -19.94 -13.29 -2.89
C HIS A 365 -20.99 -12.53 -2.07
N VAL A 366 -20.58 -11.99 -0.92
CA VAL A 366 -21.41 -11.12 -0.08
C VAL A 366 -21.27 -9.69 -0.59
N ASP A 367 -22.38 -8.96 -0.62
CA ASP A 367 -22.37 -7.53 -0.94
C ASP A 367 -21.52 -6.77 0.09
N VAL A 368 -20.33 -6.36 -0.32
CA VAL A 368 -19.45 -5.50 0.49
C VAL A 368 -20.08 -4.11 0.55
N PRO A 369 -20.53 -3.62 1.73
CA PRO A 369 -21.19 -2.34 1.84
C PRO A 369 -20.26 -1.20 1.42
N GLY A 370 -20.84 -0.06 1.08
CA GLY A 370 -20.11 1.12 0.69
C GLY A 370 -20.94 2.38 0.90
N PHE A 371 -20.30 3.51 0.72
CA PHE A 371 -20.93 4.82 0.72
C PHE A 371 -20.16 5.72 -0.25
N GLU A 372 -20.87 6.72 -0.76
CA GLU A 372 -20.29 7.82 -1.51
C GLU A 372 -20.10 9.00 -0.56
N TRP A 373 -19.18 9.91 -0.88
CA TRP A 373 -18.99 11.13 -0.12
C TRP A 373 -18.78 12.31 -1.05
N GLU A 374 -19.16 13.48 -0.56
CA GLU A 374 -18.86 14.78 -1.16
C GLU A 374 -18.13 15.62 -0.10
N ILE A 375 -17.07 16.32 -0.51
CA ILE A 375 -16.34 17.27 0.32
C ILE A 375 -16.68 18.67 -0.19
N SER A 376 -17.25 19.53 0.66
CA SER A 376 -17.57 20.91 0.26
C SER A 376 -16.28 21.71 0.05
N PRO A 377 -16.08 22.35 -1.11
CA PRO A 377 -14.94 23.24 -1.31
C PRO A 377 -15.07 24.54 -0.50
N GLU A 378 -16.27 24.91 -0.04
CA GLU A 378 -16.51 26.13 0.74
C GLU A 378 -16.32 25.97 2.25
N THR A 379 -16.55 24.78 2.79
CA THR A 379 -16.48 24.54 4.25
C THR A 379 -15.56 23.39 4.64
N GLY A 380 -15.14 22.55 3.70
CA GLY A 380 -14.43 21.30 3.97
C GLY A 380 -15.34 20.17 4.46
N ASP A 381 -16.64 20.39 4.64
CA ASP A 381 -17.55 19.40 5.21
C ASP A 381 -17.62 18.14 4.36
N ILE A 382 -17.62 16.99 5.03
CA ILE A 382 -17.78 15.70 4.38
C ILE A 382 -19.20 15.22 4.60
N VAL A 383 -19.92 14.95 3.52
CA VAL A 383 -21.26 14.33 3.57
C VAL A 383 -21.17 12.93 2.99
N ALA A 384 -21.14 11.91 3.85
CA ALA A 384 -21.18 10.51 3.45
C ALA A 384 -22.64 10.05 3.27
N THR A 385 -22.97 9.54 2.08
CA THR A 385 -24.28 9.00 1.73
C THR A 385 -24.17 7.49 1.52
N LEU A 386 -24.84 6.72 2.37
CA LEU A 386 -24.80 5.26 2.31
C LEU A 386 -25.64 4.73 1.16
N HIS A 387 -25.18 3.62 0.59
CA HIS A 387 -26.03 2.80 -0.27
C HIS A 387 -27.13 2.11 0.56
N ASN A 388 -28.12 1.50 -0.11
CA ASN A 388 -29.23 0.80 0.53
C ASN A 388 -28.81 -0.49 1.26
N GLN A 389 -27.54 -0.91 1.15
CA GLN A 389 -26.99 -2.13 1.75
C GLN A 389 -26.27 -1.84 3.07
N GLY A 390 -26.07 -2.89 3.87
CA GLY A 390 -25.27 -2.85 5.10
C GLY A 390 -25.99 -2.26 6.32
N LYS A 391 -25.83 -2.93 7.46
CA LYS A 391 -26.20 -2.40 8.78
C LYS A 391 -24.99 -1.70 9.38
N VAL A 392 -25.08 -0.41 9.66
CA VAL A 392 -24.02 0.34 10.33
C VAL A 392 -23.87 -0.16 11.77
N HIS A 393 -22.65 -0.47 12.16
CA HIS A 393 -22.26 -0.77 13.53
C HIS A 393 -21.94 0.54 14.26
N SER A 394 -21.10 1.37 13.66
CA SER A 394 -20.71 2.68 14.17
C SER A 394 -20.28 3.60 13.02
N ALA A 395 -20.37 4.91 13.25
CA ALA A 395 -19.87 5.94 12.34
C ALA A 395 -19.19 7.03 13.18
N HIS A 396 -17.97 7.38 12.81
CA HIS A 396 -17.16 8.36 13.51
C HIS A 396 -16.58 9.39 12.55
N MET A 397 -16.35 10.59 13.05
CA MET A 397 -15.40 11.53 12.47
C MET A 397 -14.08 11.37 13.20
N TRP A 398 -13.03 11.07 12.46
CA TRP A 398 -11.66 11.21 12.95
C TRP A 398 -11.12 12.57 12.53
N TYR A 399 -10.38 13.24 13.40
CA TYR A 399 -9.78 14.55 13.11
C TYR A 399 -8.45 14.76 13.84
N ALA A 400 -7.54 15.51 13.22
CA ALA A 400 -6.25 15.92 13.77
C ALA A 400 -5.94 17.37 13.40
N HIS A 401 -5.15 18.05 14.23
CA HIS A 401 -4.66 19.40 13.94
C HIS A 401 -3.22 19.33 13.48
N SER A 402 -2.89 20.05 12.41
CA SER A 402 -1.53 20.15 11.89
C SER A 402 -0.62 20.77 12.94
N CYS A 403 0.64 20.37 12.97
CA CYS A 403 1.65 21.09 13.72
C CYS A 403 2.97 21.06 13.00
N GLY A 404 3.70 22.16 13.11
CA GLY A 404 5.04 22.30 12.55
C GLY A 404 5.16 23.68 11.94
N VAL A 405 6.28 24.34 12.20
CA VAL A 405 6.64 25.58 11.52
C VAL A 405 7.95 25.32 10.83
N ASN A 406 8.05 25.67 9.55
CA ASN A 406 9.33 25.56 8.86
C ASN A 406 10.34 26.50 9.55
N THR A 407 11.28 25.94 10.30
CA THR A 407 12.20 26.75 11.13
C THR A 407 13.22 27.51 10.30
N PHE A 408 13.37 27.15 9.02
CA PHE A 408 14.17 27.85 8.03
C PHE A 408 13.41 28.99 7.34
N ASP A 409 12.07 28.96 7.39
CA ASP A 409 11.25 30.07 6.93
C ASP A 409 11.25 31.18 7.98
N LYS A 410 11.77 32.35 7.61
CA LYS A 410 11.77 33.54 8.46
C LYS A 410 10.35 33.99 8.84
N LYS A 411 9.34 33.65 8.02
CA LYS A 411 7.93 33.95 8.30
C LYS A 411 7.30 32.95 9.29
N ARG A 412 7.93 31.79 9.52
CA ARG A 412 7.49 30.72 10.43
C ARG A 412 6.03 30.34 10.22
N VAL A 413 5.64 30.15 8.96
CA VAL A 413 4.26 29.79 8.60
C VAL A 413 3.93 28.37 9.11
N ASN A 414 2.71 28.19 9.62
CA ASN A 414 2.20 26.88 10.00
C ASN A 414 2.10 25.98 8.76
N ARG A 415 2.63 24.76 8.85
CA ARG A 415 2.58 23.78 7.77
C ARG A 415 1.31 22.95 7.86
N ARG A 416 0.91 22.36 6.73
CA ARG A 416 -0.09 21.27 6.68
C ARG A 416 0.54 19.93 7.07
N ASP A 417 1.28 19.91 8.18
CA ASP A 417 2.07 18.75 8.59
C ASP A 417 1.31 17.90 9.62
N PHE A 418 0.97 16.69 9.18
CA PHE A 418 0.26 15.66 9.94
C PHE A 418 1.12 14.42 10.22
N ARG A 419 2.40 14.43 9.80
CA ARG A 419 3.31 13.30 9.99
C ARG A 419 3.48 13.01 11.47
N VAL A 420 3.75 11.74 11.79
CA VAL A 420 4.11 11.35 13.16
C VAL A 420 5.37 12.07 13.64
N MET A 421 6.29 12.39 12.74
CA MET A 421 7.53 13.07 13.09
C MET A 421 8.12 13.85 11.92
N HIS A 422 8.96 14.83 12.24
CA HIS A 422 9.62 15.70 11.29
C HIS A 422 10.97 16.21 11.84
N LEU A 423 11.71 17.01 11.05
CA LEU A 423 13.06 17.47 11.41
C LEU A 423 13.13 18.87 12.03
N ASP A 424 11.99 19.51 12.32
CA ASP A 424 11.96 20.84 12.94
C ASP A 424 12.83 20.94 14.21
N SER A 425 13.67 21.98 14.23
CA SER A 425 14.47 22.38 15.39
C SER A 425 14.39 23.91 15.57
N PRO A 426 13.88 24.42 16.71
CA PRO A 426 13.44 23.67 17.89
C PRO A 426 12.14 22.88 17.66
N CYS A 427 12.02 21.72 18.30
CA CYS A 427 10.81 20.90 18.24
C CYS A 427 9.68 21.54 19.06
N THR A 428 8.61 21.97 18.40
CA THR A 428 7.47 22.67 19.02
C THR A 428 6.18 21.84 19.10
N CYS A 429 6.20 20.68 18.44
CA CYS A 429 5.02 19.81 18.27
C CYS A 429 5.00 18.62 19.24
N GLY A 430 6.08 18.43 19.99
CA GLY A 430 6.19 17.40 21.00
C GLY A 430 7.64 17.24 21.47
N PRO A 431 8.02 16.05 21.92
CA PRO A 431 9.37 15.75 22.36
C PRO A 431 10.30 15.37 21.20
N VAL A 432 11.60 15.57 21.39
CA VAL A 432 12.62 15.04 20.48
C VAL A 432 12.89 13.57 20.83
N ALA A 433 12.84 12.68 19.85
CA ALA A 433 13.21 11.28 19.99
C ALA A 433 14.08 10.85 18.80
N ASP A 434 15.25 10.27 19.08
CA ASP A 434 16.17 9.72 18.07
C ASP A 434 16.54 10.71 16.94
N GLY A 435 16.60 12.02 17.25
CA GLY A 435 16.91 13.07 16.29
C GLY A 435 15.71 13.66 15.56
N TYR A 436 14.51 13.14 15.79
CA TYR A 436 13.26 13.62 15.18
C TYR A 436 12.41 14.38 16.20
N CYS A 437 11.66 15.37 15.74
CA CYS A 437 10.60 15.99 16.50
C CYS A 437 9.34 15.12 16.36
N VAL A 438 8.93 14.47 17.45
CA VAL A 438 7.69 13.68 17.48
C VAL A 438 6.50 14.62 17.58
N ASN A 439 5.54 14.46 16.68
CA ASN A 439 4.37 15.30 16.56
C ASN A 439 3.20 14.72 17.36
N LEU A 440 3.19 14.95 18.67
CA LEU A 440 2.09 14.49 19.52
C LEU A 440 0.81 15.31 19.32
N LYS A 441 0.92 16.49 18.71
CA LYS A 441 -0.21 17.38 18.44
C LYS A 441 -1.03 16.99 17.20
N THR A 442 -0.49 16.15 16.32
CA THR A 442 -1.18 15.63 15.11
C THR A 442 -1.89 14.30 15.33
N PHE A 443 -2.01 13.85 16.58
CA PHE A 443 -2.78 12.65 16.88
C PHE A 443 -4.25 12.84 16.55
N TRP A 444 -4.78 11.83 15.89
CA TRP A 444 -6.16 11.79 15.46
C TRP A 444 -7.06 11.41 16.64
N SER A 445 -8.06 12.25 16.87
CA SER A 445 -9.13 12.05 17.84
C SER A 445 -10.42 11.67 17.12
N LYS A 446 -11.31 10.93 17.78
CA LYS A 446 -12.60 10.55 17.21
C LYS A 446 -13.79 11.16 17.93
N LYS A 447 -14.85 11.38 17.17
CA LYS A 447 -16.18 11.78 17.65
C LYS A 447 -17.24 10.94 16.94
N GLU A 448 -18.23 10.44 17.66
CA GLU A 448 -19.35 9.71 17.05
C GLU A 448 -20.20 10.63 16.18
N LEU A 449 -20.66 10.12 15.04
CA LEU A 449 -21.53 10.83 14.11
C LEU A 449 -22.97 10.32 14.19
N GLU A 450 -23.91 11.26 14.18
CA GLU A 450 -25.33 10.94 14.13
C GLU A 450 -25.79 10.69 12.69
N MET A 451 -26.58 9.64 12.52
CA MET A 451 -27.23 9.35 11.25
C MET A 451 -28.40 10.32 11.02
N LYS A 452 -28.45 10.92 9.84
CA LYS A 452 -29.58 11.71 9.35
C LYS A 452 -30.16 11.09 8.10
N GLU A 453 -31.48 11.19 7.95
CA GLU A 453 -32.15 10.79 6.71
C GLU A 453 -32.35 12.01 5.81
N VAL A 454 -31.68 12.02 4.65
CA VAL A 454 -31.77 13.09 3.65
C VAL A 454 -32.22 12.48 2.34
N HIS A 455 -33.37 12.93 1.82
CA HIS A 455 -33.99 12.38 0.61
C HIS A 455 -34.15 10.84 0.63
N GLY A 456 -34.49 10.27 1.80
CA GLY A 456 -34.67 8.83 1.97
C GLY A 456 -33.37 8.01 2.01
N LYS A 457 -32.20 8.67 2.06
CA LYS A 457 -30.90 8.02 2.20
C LYS A 457 -30.32 8.32 3.58
N ARG A 458 -29.63 7.32 4.16
CA ARG A 458 -28.86 7.48 5.40
C ARG A 458 -27.61 8.28 5.09
N THR A 459 -27.40 9.37 5.83
CA THR A 459 -26.30 10.29 5.65
C THR A 459 -25.60 10.57 6.96
N TYR A 460 -24.29 10.82 6.91
CA TYR A 460 -23.46 11.27 8.01
C TYR A 460 -22.70 12.51 7.56
N THR A 461 -22.63 13.52 8.42
CA THR A 461 -21.94 14.78 8.12
C THR A 461 -20.84 15.02 9.14
N ALA A 462 -19.60 15.14 8.66
CA ALA A 462 -18.47 15.58 9.44
C ALA A 462 -18.20 17.06 9.16
N HIS A 463 -18.01 17.82 10.22
CA HIS A 463 -17.75 19.25 10.20
C HIS A 463 -16.73 19.59 11.28
N VAL A 464 -15.78 20.46 10.95
CA VAL A 464 -14.87 21.09 11.89
C VAL A 464 -14.86 22.59 11.66
N ASP A 465 -14.85 23.37 12.74
CA ASP A 465 -14.71 24.81 12.64
C ASP A 465 -13.33 25.18 12.07
N THR A 466 -13.27 26.29 11.34
CA THR A 466 -11.99 26.81 10.83
C THR A 466 -11.07 27.17 11.99
N PRO A 467 -9.85 26.61 12.08
CA PRO A 467 -8.90 26.98 13.11
C PRO A 467 -8.58 28.49 13.06
N THR A 468 -8.56 29.14 14.22
CA THR A 468 -8.33 30.60 14.33
C THR A 468 -6.88 30.97 14.59
N ASP A 469 -6.02 29.98 14.84
CA ASP A 469 -4.58 30.11 15.11
C ASP A 469 -3.72 29.94 13.85
N GLY A 470 -4.36 29.81 12.69
CA GLY A 470 -3.72 29.61 11.38
C GLY A 470 -3.18 28.20 11.18
N THR A 471 -3.55 27.23 12.00
CA THR A 471 -3.30 25.80 11.75
C THR A 471 -4.35 25.21 10.80
N TYR A 472 -4.17 23.96 10.43
CA TYR A 472 -5.06 23.18 9.60
C TYR A 472 -5.65 22.02 10.40
N THR A 473 -6.87 21.61 10.06
CA THR A 473 -7.49 20.40 10.61
C THR A 473 -7.71 19.41 9.48
N ALA A 474 -7.15 18.21 9.62
CA ALA A 474 -7.48 17.07 8.78
C ALA A 474 -8.62 16.28 9.43
N PHE A 475 -9.60 15.83 8.67
CA PHE A 475 -10.68 15.00 9.19
C PHE A 475 -11.29 14.09 8.12
N LEU A 476 -11.88 12.98 8.56
CA LEU A 476 -12.51 11.98 7.69
C LEU A 476 -13.72 11.34 8.38
N ILE A 477 -14.58 10.70 7.60
CA ILE A 477 -15.65 9.84 8.10
C ILE A 477 -15.19 8.38 8.03
N ASP A 478 -15.29 7.66 9.15
CA ASP A 478 -15.06 6.23 9.30
C ASP A 478 -16.39 5.53 9.60
N ILE A 479 -16.76 4.53 8.80
CA ILE A 479 -17.99 3.76 8.99
C ILE A 479 -17.68 2.26 9.04
N LYS A 480 -18.06 1.64 10.15
CA LYS A 480 -18.03 0.19 10.34
C LYS A 480 -19.42 -0.39 10.06
N PHE A 481 -19.47 -1.44 9.25
CA PHE A 481 -20.69 -2.18 8.94
C PHE A 481 -20.63 -3.59 9.50
N VAL A 482 -21.76 -4.05 10.05
CA VAL A 482 -21.92 -5.42 10.56
C VAL A 482 -21.66 -6.41 9.43
N ASN A 483 -20.68 -7.28 9.64
CA ASN A 483 -20.41 -8.41 8.78
C ASN A 483 -20.95 -9.70 9.43
N LYS A 484 -22.03 -10.24 8.87
CA LYS A 484 -22.66 -11.48 9.39
C LYS A 484 -21.77 -12.71 9.20
N HIS A 485 -20.80 -12.64 8.30
CA HIS A 485 -19.85 -13.71 8.00
C HIS A 485 -18.44 -13.38 8.52
N GLY A 486 -18.30 -12.28 9.28
CA GLY A 486 -17.04 -11.87 9.85
C GLY A 486 -16.55 -12.92 10.83
N VAL A 487 -15.31 -13.37 10.64
CA VAL A 487 -14.61 -14.22 11.61
C VAL A 487 -13.70 -13.27 12.40
N PRO A 488 -13.99 -13.01 13.69
CA PRO A 488 -13.12 -12.17 14.51
C PRO A 488 -11.72 -12.76 14.59
N MET A 489 -10.71 -11.90 14.48
CA MET A 489 -9.31 -12.30 14.70
C MET A 489 -8.95 -12.07 16.17
N ASP A 490 -8.29 -13.05 16.80
CA ASP A 490 -7.72 -12.87 18.14
C ASP A 490 -6.38 -12.14 18.02
N VAL A 491 -6.46 -10.81 17.95
CA VAL A 491 -5.33 -9.93 17.70
C VAL A 491 -4.33 -9.94 18.85
N ASP A 492 -4.79 -10.14 20.09
CA ASP A 492 -3.90 -10.29 21.24
C ASP A 492 -3.09 -11.60 21.17
N ALA A 493 -3.72 -12.70 20.73
CA ALA A 493 -3.02 -13.95 20.48
C ALA A 493 -2.03 -13.82 19.32
N ILE A 494 -2.40 -13.14 18.23
CA ILE A 494 -1.53 -12.84 17.10
C ILE A 494 -0.30 -12.05 17.57
N ARG A 495 -0.52 -10.94 18.30
CA ARG A 495 0.55 -10.07 18.81
C ARG A 495 1.54 -10.83 19.70
N LYS A 496 1.06 -11.74 20.55
CA LYS A 496 1.92 -12.56 21.43
C LYS A 496 2.81 -13.56 20.69
N GLN A 497 2.44 -13.94 19.46
CA GLN A 497 3.23 -14.88 18.66
C GLN A 497 4.35 -14.19 17.87
N ILE A 498 4.21 -12.89 17.60
CA ILE A 498 5.20 -12.11 16.87
C ILE A 498 6.46 -11.98 17.72
N VAL A 499 7.58 -12.49 17.23
CA VAL A 499 8.89 -12.19 17.80
C VAL A 499 9.47 -11.02 17.05
N VAL A 500 9.58 -9.89 17.74
CA VAL A 500 10.39 -8.77 17.25
C VAL A 500 11.84 -9.24 17.27
N ASP A 501 12.45 -9.35 16.09
CA ASP A 501 13.86 -9.69 15.95
C ASP A 501 14.71 -8.59 16.62
N PRO A 502 15.39 -8.86 17.74
CA PRO A 502 16.15 -7.85 18.46
C PRO A 502 17.42 -7.41 17.71
N SER A 503 17.82 -8.15 16.67
CA SER A 503 18.95 -7.78 15.81
C SER A 503 18.57 -6.75 14.75
N LYS A 504 17.28 -6.60 14.45
CA LYS A 504 16.78 -5.56 13.55
C LYS A 504 16.55 -4.26 14.33
N PRO A 505 17.03 -3.11 13.82
CA PRO A 505 16.69 -1.83 14.41
C PRO A 505 15.17 -1.62 14.36
N LYS A 506 14.56 -1.34 15.52
CA LYS A 506 13.13 -0.99 15.59
C LYS A 506 12.84 0.20 14.69
N THR A 507 11.69 0.16 14.00
CA THR A 507 11.18 1.34 13.29
C THR A 507 11.02 2.49 14.28
N ILE A 508 11.14 3.73 13.79
CA ILE A 508 11.04 4.88 14.68
C ILE A 508 9.63 4.93 15.30
N GLY A 509 8.58 4.58 14.53
CA GLY A 509 7.22 4.39 15.05
C GLY A 509 7.14 3.38 16.20
N ALA A 510 7.79 2.21 16.09
CA ALA A 510 7.83 1.23 17.18
C ALA A 510 8.56 1.75 18.43
N LYS A 511 9.64 2.52 18.25
CA LYS A 511 10.34 3.16 19.38
C LYS A 511 9.51 4.26 20.04
N ILE A 512 8.73 4.98 19.26
CA ILE A 512 7.79 6.01 19.75
C ILE A 512 6.66 5.33 20.53
N ALA A 513 6.08 4.25 20.00
CA ALA A 513 5.06 3.45 20.68
C ALA A 513 5.52 2.96 22.07
N GLU A 514 6.80 2.61 22.22
CA GLU A 514 7.37 2.23 23.52
C GLU A 514 7.48 3.39 24.51
N LYS A 515 7.77 4.60 24.01
CA LYS A 515 7.91 5.81 24.83
C LYS A 515 6.56 6.47 25.13
N PHE A 516 5.57 6.29 24.27
CA PHE A 516 4.25 6.87 24.35
C PHE A 516 3.21 5.76 24.11
N PRO A 517 2.76 5.06 25.16
CA PRO A 517 1.80 3.94 25.02
C PRO A 517 0.45 4.34 24.41
N GLU A 518 0.16 5.64 24.38
CA GLU A 518 -1.03 6.22 23.73
C GLU A 518 -0.84 6.39 22.21
N PHE A 519 0.41 6.29 21.71
CA PHE A 519 0.74 6.15 20.29
C PHE A 519 0.31 4.76 19.81
N GLY A 520 -0.52 4.73 18.76
CA GLY A 520 -1.32 3.56 18.41
C GLY A 520 -2.52 3.37 19.35
N GLY A 521 -3.17 4.46 19.80
CA GLY A 521 -4.40 4.44 20.59
C GLY A 521 -5.59 3.84 19.83
N PHE A 522 -5.55 2.53 19.62
CA PHE A 522 -6.53 1.77 18.85
C PHE A 522 -7.86 1.64 19.59
N PRO A 523 -9.00 1.84 18.91
CA PRO A 523 -10.21 1.11 19.28
C PRO A 523 -9.96 -0.37 18.93
N HIS A 524 -9.88 -1.24 19.95
CA HIS A 524 -9.73 -2.70 19.83
C HIS A 524 -10.95 -3.41 19.21
N ASP A 525 -11.60 -2.81 18.22
CA ASP A 525 -12.78 -3.40 17.59
C ASP A 525 -12.37 -4.37 16.47
N PHE A 526 -11.78 -5.49 16.88
CA PHE A 526 -11.30 -6.56 16.00
C PHE A 526 -12.41 -7.52 15.57
N GLY A 527 -13.67 -7.13 15.75
CA GLY A 527 -14.79 -7.83 15.13
C GLY A 527 -14.63 -7.76 13.61
N GLY A 528 -14.95 -8.83 12.89
CA GLY A 528 -14.75 -8.91 11.44
C GLY A 528 -15.64 -7.99 10.61
N PHE A 529 -15.88 -6.74 11.04
CA PHE A 529 -16.65 -5.70 10.39
C PHE A 529 -16.05 -5.35 9.02
N PHE A 530 -16.91 -4.90 8.12
CA PHE A 530 -16.42 -4.12 6.98
C PHE A 530 -16.17 -2.70 7.46
N GLU A 531 -14.97 -2.18 7.25
CA GLU A 531 -14.55 -0.86 7.72
C GLU A 531 -13.95 -0.07 6.58
N PHE A 532 -14.52 1.11 6.32
CA PHE A 532 -14.15 1.97 5.21
C PHE A 532 -14.25 3.43 5.63
N THR A 533 -13.37 4.26 5.07
CA THR A 533 -13.32 5.70 5.29
C THR A 533 -13.67 6.49 4.02
N SER A 534 -14.08 7.74 4.20
CA SER A 534 -14.02 8.74 3.13
C SER A 534 -12.56 9.12 2.82
N GLN A 535 -12.35 9.92 1.78
CA GLN A 535 -11.13 10.75 1.68
C GLN A 535 -11.02 11.69 2.88
N VAL A 536 -9.81 12.18 3.11
CA VAL A 536 -9.55 13.19 4.14
C VAL A 536 -9.85 14.58 3.59
N SER A 537 -10.55 15.39 4.37
CA SER A 537 -10.67 16.83 4.16
C SER A 537 -9.63 17.55 5.01
N VAL A 538 -8.81 18.41 4.42
CA VAL A 538 -7.93 19.33 5.15
C VAL A 538 -8.47 20.75 5.05
N TRP A 539 -8.78 21.34 6.21
CA TRP A 539 -9.44 22.63 6.30
C TRP A 539 -8.68 23.63 7.16
N PRO A 540 -8.48 24.90 6.73
CA PRO A 540 -8.92 25.48 5.45
C PRO A 540 -8.18 24.87 4.26
N ASN A 541 -8.88 24.67 3.13
CA ASN A 541 -8.26 24.15 1.90
C ASN A 541 -7.42 25.24 1.20
N THR A 542 -6.27 25.53 1.79
CA THR A 542 -5.28 26.50 1.31
C THR A 542 -3.88 25.91 1.50
N PHE A 543 -2.89 26.47 0.81
CA PHE A 543 -1.51 26.03 0.94
C PHE A 543 -0.63 27.11 1.56
N PRO A 544 0.23 26.77 2.53
CA PRO A 544 1.14 27.72 3.15
C PRO A 544 2.29 28.15 2.23
N TYR A 545 2.61 27.35 1.21
CA TYR A 545 3.68 27.65 0.24
C TYR A 545 3.16 27.61 -1.21
N PRO A 546 3.76 28.41 -2.11
CA PRO A 546 3.54 28.24 -3.54
C PRO A 546 4.10 26.90 -4.01
N ASP A 547 3.69 26.49 -5.20
CA ASP A 547 4.31 25.35 -5.85
C ASP A 547 5.79 25.61 -6.20
N CYS A 548 6.56 24.55 -6.36
CA CYS A 548 7.92 24.61 -6.88
C CYS A 548 7.97 24.16 -8.34
N SER A 549 9.06 24.48 -9.04
CA SER A 549 9.34 23.86 -10.33
C SER A 549 10.84 23.68 -10.59
N GLY A 550 11.20 22.58 -11.23
CA GLY A 550 12.58 22.27 -11.59
C GLY A 550 13.56 22.45 -10.41
N VAL A 551 14.66 23.18 -10.63
CA VAL A 551 15.68 23.44 -9.59
C VAL A 551 15.16 24.21 -8.36
N GLU A 552 14.02 24.91 -8.46
CA GLU A 552 13.43 25.62 -7.32
C GLU A 552 12.79 24.66 -6.30
N CYS A 553 12.44 23.45 -6.74
CA CYS A 553 12.04 22.35 -5.86
C CYS A 553 13.19 21.96 -4.91
N GLY A 554 14.43 22.06 -5.38
CA GLY A 554 15.64 21.91 -4.59
C GLY A 554 15.72 20.62 -3.76
N ASN A 555 16.55 20.67 -2.73
CA ASN A 555 16.89 19.53 -1.88
C ASN A 555 16.54 19.76 -0.39
N ARG A 556 15.66 20.71 -0.11
CA ARG A 556 15.37 21.11 1.28
C ARG A 556 14.57 20.01 1.97
N VAL A 557 15.07 19.54 3.10
CA VAL A 557 14.39 18.55 3.95
C VAL A 557 13.77 19.22 5.17
N VAL A 558 12.55 18.85 5.54
CA VAL A 558 11.74 19.46 6.61
C VAL A 558 10.95 18.47 7.46
#